data_AF-A0A7C1NC49-F1
#
_entry.id   AF-A0A7C1NC49-F1
#
_cell.length_a   1.000
_cell.length_b   1.000
_cell.length_c   1.000
_cell.angle_alpha   90.00
_cell.angle_beta   90.00
_cell.angle_gamma   90.00
#
_symmetry.space_group_name_H-M   'P 1'
#
loop_
_entity.id
_entity.type
_entity.pdbx_description
1 polymer ?
#
loop_
_entity_poly.entity_id
_entity_poly.type
_entity_poly.pdbx_seq_one_letter_code
_entity_poly.pdbx_strand_id
1 'polypeptide(L)'
;MNRRIYRGVTLIELLVVIMILSVILTAAIKTWDVTLERGRFEQTRQKLDRLAKVITGDPDYVVGGVRADFGFVGDMGALPRTLSDLVNPPSWVSPPESSRWRGPYIKSTFNESPEGYRIDGWGDTIVFERDSLFLRSYGGGGLVDRKRWITKPLGYSVNDLLHNVVDGSIVDQRGVPPPDSILPRITVQLEYPRQGVLYRDSYTPATNGMFEFRDVPQGVQTLRVMVWHYYPPPPRCDTVTRAVTVFPRVGARGIEVRLNVDWNNM
;
A
#
# COMPACT_ATOMS: atom_id res chain seq x y z
N MET A 1 -26.36 -8.34 76.47
CA MET A 1 -27.41 -9.21 75.89
C MET A 1 -28.04 -8.47 74.71
N ASN A 2 -27.53 -8.64 73.49
CA ASN A 2 -28.02 -7.92 72.30
C ASN A 2 -29.03 -8.78 71.55
N ARG A 3 -30.32 -8.46 71.70
CA ARG A 3 -31.39 -9.07 70.90
C ARG A 3 -31.36 -8.44 69.50
N ARG A 4 -30.84 -9.17 68.50
CA ARG A 4 -31.03 -8.81 67.09
C ARG A 4 -32.50 -9.03 66.74
N ILE A 5 -33.17 -7.95 66.36
CA ILE A 5 -34.53 -7.98 65.81
C ILE A 5 -34.39 -8.38 64.34
N TYR A 6 -34.75 -9.62 64.00
CA TYR A 6 -34.92 -10.02 62.60
C TYR A 6 -36.27 -9.47 62.13
N ARG A 7 -36.25 -8.35 61.41
CA ARG A 7 -37.42 -7.90 60.65
C ARG A 7 -37.58 -8.84 59.46
N GLY A 8 -38.67 -9.59 59.41
CA GLY A 8 -39.01 -10.43 58.28
C GLY A 8 -39.27 -9.57 57.04
N VAL A 9 -38.61 -9.89 55.93
CA VAL A 9 -38.87 -9.26 54.63
C VAL A 9 -40.29 -9.62 54.22
N THR A 10 -41.09 -8.61 53.87
CA THR A 10 -42.46 -8.86 53.40
C THR A 10 -42.44 -9.36 51.95
N LEU A 11 -43.40 -10.22 51.58
CA LEU A 11 -43.56 -10.71 50.21
C LEU A 11 -43.62 -9.57 49.19
N ILE A 12 -44.26 -8.45 49.55
CA ILE A 12 -44.38 -7.27 48.70
C ILE A 12 -43.04 -6.54 48.53
N GLU A 13 -42.22 -6.45 49.58
CA GLU A 13 -40.90 -5.82 49.51
C GLU A 13 -39.95 -6.61 48.61
N LEU A 14 -39.97 -7.94 48.72
CA LEU A 14 -39.21 -8.82 47.83
C LEU A 14 -39.68 -8.66 46.37
N LEU A 15 -40.99 -8.54 46.14
CA LEU A 15 -41.58 -8.34 44.82
C LEU A 15 -41.16 -7.00 44.19
N VAL A 16 -41.19 -5.91 44.97
CA VAL A 16 -40.75 -4.59 44.49
C VAL A 16 -39.26 -4.60 44.16
N VAL A 17 -38.44 -5.27 44.96
CA VAL A 17 -36.99 -5.38 44.71
C VAL A 17 -36.72 -6.14 43.41
N ILE A 18 -37.36 -7.29 43.17
CA ILE A 18 -37.15 -8.04 41.91
C ILE A 18 -37.69 -7.27 40.69
N MET A 19 -38.73 -6.46 40.85
CA MET A 19 -39.24 -5.60 39.78
C MET A 19 -38.26 -4.48 39.43
N ILE A 20 -37.67 -3.82 40.42
CA ILE A 20 -36.66 -2.79 40.18
C ILE A 20 -35.40 -3.41 39.56
N LEU A 21 -34.96 -4.57 40.06
CA LEU A 21 -33.81 -5.28 39.52
C LEU A 21 -34.01 -5.70 38.06
N SER A 22 -35.21 -6.15 37.67
CA SER A 22 -35.49 -6.53 36.28
C SER A 22 -35.45 -5.34 35.32
N VAL A 23 -35.95 -4.18 35.75
CA VAL A 23 -35.86 -2.93 34.97
C VAL A 23 -34.41 -2.49 34.78
N ILE A 24 -33.62 -2.50 35.85
CA ILE A 24 -32.20 -2.11 35.80
C ILE A 24 -31.41 -3.08 34.91
N LEU A 25 -31.64 -4.40 35.06
CA LEU A 25 -30.95 -5.42 34.28
C LEU A 25 -31.25 -5.28 32.77
N THR A 26 -32.51 -4.98 32.42
CA THR A 26 -32.92 -4.76 31.03
C THR A 26 -32.24 -3.53 30.43
N ALA A 27 -32.13 -2.44 31.19
CA ALA A 27 -31.41 -1.23 30.76
C ALA A 27 -29.89 -1.48 30.60
N ALA A 28 -29.29 -2.27 31.50
CA ALA A 28 -27.88 -2.63 31.45
C ALA A 28 -27.54 -3.44 30.19
N ILE A 29 -28.34 -4.46 29.85
CA ILE A 29 -28.15 -5.30 28.65
C ILE A 29 -28.18 -4.45 27.38
N LYS A 30 -29.19 -3.57 27.23
CA LYS A 30 -29.31 -2.69 26.06
C LYS A 30 -28.10 -1.77 25.86
N THR A 31 -27.48 -1.34 26.96
CA THR A 31 -26.31 -0.45 26.92
C THR A 31 -25.04 -1.20 26.50
N TRP A 32 -24.91 -2.47 26.91
CA TRP A 32 -23.77 -3.32 26.53
C TRP A 32 -23.75 -3.66 25.05
N ASP A 33 -24.90 -3.99 24.45
CA ASP A 33 -24.99 -4.30 23.02
C ASP A 33 -24.50 -3.13 22.15
N VAL A 34 -24.93 -1.90 22.45
CA VAL A 34 -24.51 -0.71 21.71
C VAL A 34 -23.01 -0.45 21.84
N THR A 35 -22.43 -0.68 23.02
CA THR A 35 -21.01 -0.45 23.27
C THR A 35 -20.14 -1.49 22.54
N LEU A 36 -20.54 -2.76 22.59
CA LEU A 36 -19.85 -3.83 21.87
C LEU A 36 -19.90 -3.61 20.36
N GLU A 37 -21.06 -3.24 19.81
CA GLU A 37 -21.21 -2.97 18.38
C GLU A 37 -20.34 -1.79 17.91
N ARG A 38 -20.27 -0.71 18.69
CA ARG A 38 -19.34 0.40 18.40
C ARG A 38 -17.88 -0.05 18.42
N GLY A 39 -17.51 -0.89 19.38
CA GLY A 39 -16.16 -1.46 19.47
C GLY A 39 -15.80 -2.29 18.23
N ARG A 40 -16.69 -3.19 17.81
CA ARG A 40 -16.52 -4.01 16.60
C ARG A 40 -16.41 -3.16 15.35
N PHE A 41 -17.24 -2.12 15.24
CA PHE A 41 -17.22 -1.19 14.12
C PHE A 41 -15.88 -0.46 14.02
N GLU A 42 -15.41 0.17 15.11
CA GLU A 42 -14.13 0.89 15.09
C GLU A 42 -12.95 -0.03 14.85
N GLN A 43 -12.92 -1.22 15.47
CA GLN A 43 -11.89 -2.23 15.21
C GLN A 43 -11.84 -2.63 13.73
N THR A 44 -13.02 -2.86 13.13
CA THR A 44 -13.12 -3.23 11.72
C THR A 44 -12.68 -2.08 10.82
N ARG A 45 -13.11 -0.85 11.10
CA ARG A 45 -12.71 0.34 10.34
C ARG A 45 -11.19 0.53 10.35
N GLN A 46 -10.56 0.46 11.53
CA GLN A 46 -9.11 0.56 11.67
C GLN A 46 -8.38 -0.57 10.92
N LYS A 47 -8.94 -1.79 10.94
CA LYS A 47 -8.39 -2.92 10.18
C LYS A 47 -8.47 -2.69 8.68
N LEU A 48 -9.61 -2.22 8.17
CA LEU A 48 -9.78 -1.86 6.76
C LEU A 48 -8.83 -0.73 6.33
N ASP A 49 -8.66 0.30 7.16
CA ASP A 49 -7.72 1.40 6.93
C ASP A 49 -6.28 0.88 6.86
N ARG A 50 -5.89 -0.01 7.79
CA ARG A 50 -4.56 -0.63 7.79
C ARG A 50 -4.35 -1.51 6.57
N LEU A 51 -5.33 -2.32 6.19
CA LEU A 51 -5.29 -3.16 4.99
C LEU A 51 -5.12 -2.30 3.73
N ALA A 52 -5.84 -1.19 3.62
CA ALA A 52 -5.69 -0.28 2.50
C ALA A 52 -4.26 0.29 2.44
N LYS A 53 -3.73 0.76 3.58
CA LYS A 53 -2.36 1.28 3.67
C LYS A 53 -1.30 0.24 3.30
N VAL A 54 -1.40 -1.02 3.73
CA VAL A 54 -0.39 -2.02 3.36
C VAL A 54 -0.47 -2.43 1.88
N ILE A 55 -1.63 -2.27 1.23
CA ILE A 55 -1.79 -2.55 -0.21
C ILE A 55 -1.19 -1.40 -1.03
N THR A 56 -1.60 -0.15 -0.78
CA THR A 56 -1.22 1.02 -1.61
C THR A 56 -0.09 1.87 -1.07
N GLY A 57 0.38 1.57 0.15
CA GLY A 57 1.32 2.37 0.94
C GLY A 57 0.65 3.50 1.72
N ASP A 58 1.37 3.99 2.73
CA ASP A 58 1.02 5.18 3.49
C ASP A 58 1.55 6.46 2.81
N PRO A 59 0.69 7.38 2.33
CA PRO A 59 1.13 8.64 1.75
C PRO A 59 1.81 9.57 2.77
N ASP A 60 1.53 9.40 4.06
CA ASP A 60 2.06 10.26 5.12
C ASP A 60 3.47 9.82 5.57
N TYR A 61 3.92 8.64 5.15
CA TYR A 61 5.24 8.12 5.50
C TYR A 61 6.31 8.67 4.56
N VAL A 62 6.96 9.75 5.02
CA VAL A 62 7.96 10.52 4.26
C VAL A 62 9.32 10.40 4.94
N VAL A 63 10.37 10.08 4.17
CA VAL A 63 11.77 10.03 4.61
C VAL A 63 12.60 10.94 3.71
N GLY A 64 13.32 11.89 4.30
CA GLY A 64 14.15 12.82 3.53
C GLY A 64 13.34 13.72 2.57
N GLY A 65 12.09 14.06 2.93
CA GLY A 65 11.22 14.90 2.11
C GLY A 65 10.52 14.18 0.94
N VAL A 66 10.71 12.87 0.80
CA VAL A 66 10.09 12.05 -0.24
C VAL A 66 9.29 10.91 0.38
N ARG A 67 8.13 10.58 -0.20
CA ARG A 67 7.32 9.43 0.23
C ARG A 67 8.15 8.15 0.12
N ALA A 68 8.19 7.37 1.19
CA ALA A 68 9.00 6.16 1.28
C ALA A 68 8.16 4.87 1.31
N ASP A 69 6.86 4.94 1.62
CA ASP A 69 5.99 3.76 1.66
C ASP A 69 4.97 3.73 0.52
N PHE A 70 5.06 2.68 -0.30
CA PHE A 70 4.16 2.39 -1.42
C PHE A 70 3.46 1.03 -1.29
N GLY A 71 3.63 0.37 -0.13
CA GLY A 71 3.01 -0.92 0.18
C GLY A 71 3.34 -2.02 -0.81
N PHE A 72 2.49 -3.05 -0.82
CA PHE A 72 2.60 -4.20 -1.70
C PHE A 72 2.70 -3.81 -3.17
N VAL A 73 1.88 -2.85 -3.61
CA VAL A 73 1.84 -2.40 -5.01
C VAL A 73 3.17 -1.79 -5.43
N GLY A 74 3.79 -0.98 -4.56
CA GLY A 74 5.07 -0.34 -4.84
C GLY A 74 6.23 -1.30 -5.00
N ASP A 75 6.25 -2.34 -4.17
CA ASP A 75 7.30 -3.35 -4.21
C ASP A 75 7.07 -4.35 -5.36
N MET A 76 5.82 -4.75 -5.60
CA MET A 76 5.49 -5.83 -6.54
C MET A 76 5.12 -5.34 -7.94
N GLY A 77 4.79 -4.07 -8.12
CA GLY A 77 4.26 -3.55 -9.39
C GLY A 77 2.99 -4.30 -9.82
N ALA A 78 2.19 -4.74 -8.84
CA ALA A 78 0.96 -5.49 -9.03
C ALA A 78 0.11 -5.42 -7.77
N LEU A 79 -1.21 -5.59 -7.95
CA LEU A 79 -2.13 -5.77 -6.85
C LEU A 79 -2.03 -7.20 -6.28
N PRO A 80 -2.22 -7.39 -4.97
CA PRO A 80 -2.33 -8.72 -4.41
C PRO A 80 -3.49 -9.48 -5.07
N ARG A 81 -3.36 -10.78 -5.30
CA ARG A 81 -4.47 -11.63 -5.80
C ARG A 81 -5.41 -11.97 -4.66
N THR A 82 -4.86 -12.13 -3.46
CA THR A 82 -5.61 -12.38 -2.22
C THR A 82 -4.95 -11.62 -1.07
N LEU A 83 -5.67 -11.40 0.04
CA LEU A 83 -5.07 -10.80 1.24
C LEU A 83 -3.92 -11.64 1.81
N SER A 84 -3.85 -12.94 1.51
CA SER A 84 -2.76 -13.81 1.95
C SER A 84 -1.40 -13.45 1.35
N ASP A 85 -1.39 -12.78 0.19
CA ASP A 85 -0.16 -12.27 -0.45
C ASP A 85 0.51 -11.16 0.39
N LEU A 86 -0.22 -10.56 1.34
CA LEU A 86 0.30 -9.55 2.25
C LEU A 86 1.09 -10.14 3.43
N VAL A 87 0.90 -11.44 3.69
CA VAL A 87 1.54 -12.15 4.82
C VAL A 87 2.57 -13.15 4.31
N ASN A 88 2.24 -13.89 3.26
CA ASN A 88 3.11 -14.90 2.68
C ASN A 88 3.64 -14.43 1.32
N PRO A 89 4.85 -14.85 0.92
CA PRO A 89 5.33 -14.67 -0.44
C PRO A 89 4.29 -15.20 -1.44
N PRO A 90 3.87 -14.42 -2.44
CA PRO A 90 2.82 -14.84 -3.34
C PRO A 90 3.28 -16.02 -4.21
N SER A 91 2.48 -17.07 -4.31
CA SER A 91 2.82 -18.29 -5.06
C SER A 91 2.94 -18.08 -6.57
N TRP A 92 2.43 -16.95 -7.07
CA TRP A 92 2.46 -16.57 -8.48
C TRP A 92 3.73 -15.83 -8.89
N VAL A 93 4.67 -15.61 -7.95
CA VAL A 93 6.01 -15.12 -8.23
C VAL A 93 6.99 -16.21 -7.87
N SER A 94 7.90 -16.57 -8.78
CA SER A 94 8.94 -17.56 -8.49
C SER A 94 10.04 -16.95 -7.61
N PRO A 95 10.20 -17.38 -6.36
CA PRO A 95 11.38 -17.05 -5.55
C PRO A 95 12.61 -17.75 -6.15
N PRO A 96 13.85 -17.33 -5.85
CA PRO A 96 14.25 -16.25 -4.93
C PRO A 96 14.83 -15.00 -5.61
N GLU A 97 15.11 -15.01 -6.91
CA GLU A 97 15.85 -13.94 -7.60
C GLU A 97 14.96 -12.91 -8.31
N SER A 98 13.72 -13.29 -8.65
CA SER A 98 12.80 -12.41 -9.37
C SER A 98 11.85 -11.62 -8.47
N SER A 99 11.60 -12.10 -7.25
CA SER A 99 10.58 -11.54 -6.36
C SER A 99 11.06 -10.28 -5.63
N ARG A 100 10.39 -9.16 -5.88
CA ARG A 100 10.58 -7.91 -5.11
C ARG A 100 9.77 -7.87 -3.81
N TRP A 101 9.15 -8.98 -3.40
CA TRP A 101 8.30 -9.01 -2.21
C TRP A 101 9.11 -8.72 -0.95
N ARG A 102 8.77 -7.63 -0.24
CA ARG A 102 9.44 -7.20 1.00
C ARG A 102 8.60 -7.43 2.25
N GLY A 103 7.55 -8.24 2.13
CA GLY A 103 6.67 -8.57 3.23
C GLY A 103 7.36 -9.46 4.29
N PRO A 104 6.61 -9.89 5.31
CA PRO A 104 5.17 -9.68 5.50
C PRO A 104 4.80 -8.22 5.77
N TYR A 105 3.82 -7.70 5.03
CA TYR A 105 3.29 -6.33 5.21
C TYR A 105 2.32 -6.24 6.39
N ILE A 106 1.76 -7.38 6.80
CA ILE A 106 0.93 -7.51 8.00
C ILE A 106 1.62 -8.49 8.95
N LYS A 107 1.84 -8.04 10.19
CA LYS A 107 2.33 -8.93 11.24
C LYS A 107 1.14 -9.73 11.80
N SER A 108 1.24 -11.05 11.81
CA SER A 108 0.34 -11.87 12.63
C SER A 108 0.63 -11.55 14.10
N THR A 109 -0.37 -11.02 14.81
CA THR A 109 -0.20 -10.59 16.19
C THR A 109 -0.10 -11.77 17.17
N PHE A 110 -0.65 -12.95 16.83
CA PHE A 110 -0.66 -14.14 17.68
C PHE A 110 -0.75 -15.43 16.85
N ASN A 111 -0.04 -16.49 17.25
CA ASN A 111 -0.11 -17.82 16.61
C ASN A 111 -1.51 -18.45 16.67
N GLU A 112 -2.35 -18.02 17.62
CA GLU A 112 -3.72 -18.51 17.79
C GLU A 112 -4.70 -17.98 16.72
N SER A 113 -4.36 -16.87 16.03
CA SER A 113 -5.18 -16.34 14.95
C SER A 113 -4.34 -15.86 13.76
N PRO A 114 -3.70 -16.78 13.01
CA PRO A 114 -2.87 -16.44 11.85
C PRO A 114 -3.64 -15.68 10.77
N GLU A 115 -4.93 -16.01 10.60
CA GLU A 115 -5.83 -15.39 9.62
C GLU A 115 -6.64 -14.21 10.19
N GLY A 116 -6.35 -13.75 11.42
CA GLY A 116 -7.10 -12.69 12.08
C GLY A 116 -7.10 -11.34 11.34
N TYR A 117 -6.17 -11.14 10.42
CA TYR A 117 -6.14 -9.97 9.52
C TYR A 117 -7.29 -9.97 8.49
N ARG A 118 -7.90 -11.13 8.21
CA ARG A 118 -9.02 -11.28 7.28
C ARG A 118 -10.38 -11.28 7.96
N ILE A 119 -10.42 -11.32 9.28
CA ILE A 119 -11.66 -11.43 10.04
C ILE A 119 -12.02 -10.07 10.63
N ASP A 120 -13.29 -9.67 10.57
CA ASP A 120 -13.78 -8.42 11.15
C ASP A 120 -14.14 -8.56 12.65
N GLY A 121 -14.72 -7.51 13.24
CA GLY A 121 -15.13 -7.51 14.66
C GLY A 121 -16.29 -8.45 14.98
N TRP A 122 -17.02 -8.95 13.98
CA TRP A 122 -18.14 -9.87 14.14
C TRP A 122 -17.76 -11.32 13.82
N GLY A 123 -16.55 -11.56 13.34
CA GLY A 123 -16.08 -12.89 12.95
C GLY A 123 -16.26 -13.19 11.45
N ASP A 124 -16.75 -12.24 10.67
CA ASP A 124 -16.95 -12.41 9.23
C ASP A 124 -15.65 -12.15 8.45
N THR A 125 -15.52 -12.78 7.28
CA THR A 125 -14.36 -12.56 6.41
C THR A 125 -14.50 -11.25 5.63
N ILE A 126 -13.43 -10.45 5.67
CA ILE A 126 -13.25 -9.25 4.86
C ILE A 126 -13.04 -9.66 3.41
N VAL A 127 -13.86 -9.07 2.54
CA VAL A 127 -13.77 -9.26 1.08
C VAL A 127 -12.84 -8.19 0.52
N PHE A 128 -11.86 -8.62 -0.26
CA PHE A 128 -11.05 -7.75 -1.08
C PHE A 128 -11.48 -7.90 -2.54
N GLU A 129 -12.01 -6.84 -3.12
CA GLU A 129 -12.38 -6.79 -4.53
C GLU A 129 -11.26 -6.12 -5.31
N ARG A 130 -10.52 -6.92 -6.08
CA ARG A 130 -9.29 -6.47 -6.77
C ARG A 130 -9.60 -5.54 -7.93
N ASP A 131 -10.68 -5.79 -8.66
CA ASP A 131 -10.95 -5.05 -9.89
C ASP A 131 -11.58 -3.68 -9.59
N SER A 132 -12.40 -3.62 -8.54
CA SER A 132 -13.03 -2.37 -8.07
C SER A 132 -12.29 -1.67 -6.93
N LEU A 133 -11.15 -2.23 -6.48
CA LEU A 133 -10.25 -1.67 -5.46
C LEU A 133 -10.95 -1.20 -4.17
N PHE A 134 -11.72 -2.11 -3.56
CA PHE A 134 -12.26 -1.87 -2.23
C PHE A 134 -12.11 -3.09 -1.33
N LEU A 135 -12.09 -2.81 -0.03
CA LEU A 135 -12.23 -3.79 1.04
C LEU A 135 -13.60 -3.65 1.67
N ARG A 136 -14.25 -4.77 2.01
CA ARG A 136 -15.60 -4.78 2.57
C ARG A 136 -15.73 -5.74 3.74
N SER A 137 -16.32 -5.27 4.82
CA SER A 137 -16.91 -6.09 5.89
C SER A 137 -18.44 -6.02 5.79
N TYR A 138 -19.10 -7.12 6.14
CA TYR A 138 -20.56 -7.22 6.17
C TYR A 138 -21.17 -6.92 7.55
N GLY A 139 -20.35 -6.64 8.57
CA GLY A 139 -20.79 -6.15 9.86
C GLY A 139 -21.72 -7.13 10.62
N GLY A 140 -21.52 -8.44 10.48
CA GLY A 140 -22.37 -9.47 11.07
C GLY A 140 -23.75 -9.64 10.40
N GLY A 141 -24.08 -8.81 9.40
CA GLY A 141 -25.35 -8.85 8.68
C GLY A 141 -25.33 -9.67 7.39
N GLY A 142 -24.15 -10.19 7.02
CA GLY A 142 -23.93 -10.90 5.76
C GLY A 142 -24.38 -10.10 4.53
N LEU A 143 -24.84 -10.82 3.50
CA LEU A 143 -25.34 -10.21 2.27
C LEU A 143 -26.74 -9.59 2.39
N VAL A 144 -27.44 -9.83 3.50
CA VAL A 144 -28.84 -9.47 3.69
C VAL A 144 -29.00 -8.05 4.21
N ASP A 145 -28.20 -7.64 5.20
CA ASP A 145 -28.28 -6.31 5.82
C ASP A 145 -27.23 -5.35 5.25
N ARG A 146 -27.52 -4.79 4.08
CA ARG A 146 -26.63 -3.85 3.38
C ARG A 146 -26.31 -2.58 4.17
N LYS A 147 -27.12 -2.20 5.16
CA LYS A 147 -26.91 -1.00 5.97
C LYS A 147 -25.72 -1.15 6.92
N ARG A 148 -25.30 -2.38 7.22
CA ARG A 148 -24.16 -2.69 8.08
C ARG A 148 -22.83 -2.79 7.34
N TRP A 149 -22.87 -2.74 6.01
CA TRP A 149 -21.67 -2.91 5.20
C TRP A 149 -20.69 -1.76 5.42
N ILE A 150 -19.46 -2.11 5.80
CA ILE A 150 -18.36 -1.16 5.94
C ILE A 150 -17.47 -1.33 4.71
N THR A 151 -17.43 -0.32 3.85
CA THR A 151 -16.62 -0.34 2.61
C THR A 151 -15.50 0.67 2.71
N LYS A 152 -14.27 0.20 2.49
CA LYS A 152 -13.09 1.05 2.38
C LYS A 152 -12.57 0.99 0.95
N PRO A 153 -12.76 2.06 0.14
CA PRO A 153 -12.05 2.16 -1.12
C PRO A 153 -10.55 2.36 -0.86
N LEU A 154 -9.70 1.88 -1.78
CA LEU A 154 -8.27 2.13 -1.72
C LEU A 154 -7.90 3.57 -2.14
N GLY A 155 -8.84 4.32 -2.72
CA GLY A 155 -8.67 5.73 -3.09
C GLY A 155 -8.01 5.97 -4.45
N TYR A 156 -7.72 4.90 -5.19
CA TYR A 156 -7.06 4.92 -6.50
C TYR A 156 -7.73 3.93 -7.46
N SER A 157 -7.58 4.15 -8.77
CA SER A 157 -7.87 3.15 -9.79
C SER A 157 -6.66 2.23 -10.04
N VAL A 158 -6.88 1.11 -10.75
CA VAL A 158 -5.79 0.23 -11.19
C VAL A 158 -4.78 1.00 -12.04
N ASN A 159 -5.26 1.92 -12.89
CA ASN A 159 -4.42 2.75 -13.74
C ASN A 159 -3.57 3.73 -12.93
N ASP A 160 -4.13 4.37 -11.92
CA ASP A 160 -3.37 5.26 -11.05
C ASP A 160 -2.22 4.54 -10.36
N LEU A 161 -2.43 3.27 -9.99
CA LEU A 161 -1.44 2.47 -9.27
C LEU A 161 -0.39 1.82 -10.18
N LEU A 162 -0.78 1.32 -11.35
CA LEU A 162 0.06 0.46 -12.18
C LEU A 162 0.52 1.10 -13.50
N HIS A 163 -0.17 2.15 -13.95
CA HIS A 163 0.01 2.71 -15.28
C HIS A 163 0.36 4.20 -15.23
N ASN A 164 1.52 4.51 -14.64
CA ASN A 164 2.04 5.87 -14.56
C ASN A 164 3.12 6.14 -15.63
N VAL A 165 3.47 7.42 -15.77
CA VAL A 165 4.50 7.89 -16.71
C VAL A 165 5.70 8.40 -15.93
N VAL A 166 6.89 8.07 -16.43
CA VAL A 166 8.18 8.61 -15.95
C VAL A 166 8.87 9.31 -17.10
N ASP A 167 9.08 10.61 -16.98
CA ASP A 167 9.72 11.42 -18.02
C ASP A 167 10.71 12.42 -17.44
N GLY A 168 11.57 12.89 -18.32
CA GLY A 168 12.61 13.83 -17.95
C GLY A 168 13.47 14.23 -19.12
N SER A 169 14.52 14.98 -18.79
CA SER A 169 15.55 15.43 -19.72
C SER A 169 16.93 15.07 -19.21
N ILE A 170 17.85 14.89 -20.15
CA ILE A 170 19.26 14.63 -19.89
C ILE A 170 20.06 15.84 -20.34
N VAL A 171 20.97 16.27 -19.48
CA VAL A 171 21.85 17.39 -19.74
C VAL A 171 23.29 17.08 -19.33
N ASP A 172 24.25 17.74 -19.95
CA ASP A 172 25.66 17.70 -19.54
C ASP A 172 25.89 18.51 -18.25
N GLN A 173 27.15 18.58 -17.82
CA GLN A 173 27.56 19.38 -16.66
C GLN A 173 27.22 20.88 -16.77
N ARG A 174 26.99 21.39 -17.99
CA ARG A 174 26.65 22.79 -18.30
C ARG A 174 25.14 23.02 -18.46
N GLY A 175 24.33 21.98 -18.39
CA GLY A 175 22.87 22.07 -18.59
C GLY A 175 22.44 22.05 -20.05
N VAL A 176 23.31 21.66 -20.98
CA VAL A 176 23.02 21.58 -22.42
C VAL A 176 22.47 20.17 -22.74
N PRO A 177 21.43 20.03 -23.59
CA PRO A 177 20.97 18.71 -24.05
C PRO A 177 21.97 18.06 -25.02
N PRO A 178 21.97 16.72 -25.12
CA PRO A 178 22.89 15.99 -26.00
C PRO A 178 22.62 16.30 -27.48
N PRO A 179 23.67 16.52 -28.30
CA PRO A 179 23.53 16.66 -29.74
C PRO A 179 23.23 15.30 -30.40
N ASP A 180 22.69 15.34 -31.63
CA ASP A 180 22.32 14.14 -32.41
C ASP A 180 23.47 13.14 -32.59
N SER A 181 24.71 13.61 -32.66
CA SER A 181 25.91 12.77 -32.81
C SER A 181 26.18 11.88 -31.59
N ILE A 182 25.68 12.24 -30.41
CA ILE A 182 25.93 11.53 -29.14
C ILE A 182 24.74 10.65 -28.74
N LEU A 183 23.52 10.95 -29.22
CA LEU A 183 22.30 10.20 -28.83
C LEU A 183 22.43 8.67 -28.91
N PRO A 184 23.04 8.07 -29.96
CA PRO A 184 23.19 6.60 -30.04
C PRO A 184 24.07 6.00 -28.94
N ARG A 185 24.87 6.83 -28.28
CA ARG A 185 25.77 6.45 -27.18
C ARG A 185 25.09 6.56 -25.81
N ILE A 186 23.90 7.16 -25.75
CA ILE A 186 23.15 7.36 -24.51
C ILE A 186 22.06 6.31 -24.41
N THR A 187 21.98 5.65 -23.26
CA THR A 187 20.87 4.76 -22.92
C THR A 187 20.31 5.17 -21.57
N VAL A 188 19.04 5.54 -21.56
CA VAL A 188 18.27 5.70 -20.32
C VAL A 188 17.63 4.38 -20.03
N GLN A 189 17.74 3.93 -18.79
CA GLN A 189 17.24 2.65 -18.37
C GLN A 189 16.42 2.83 -17.08
N LEU A 190 15.20 2.32 -17.07
CA LEU A 190 14.34 2.33 -15.89
C LEU A 190 14.16 0.90 -15.39
N GLU A 191 14.50 0.67 -14.12
CA GLU A 191 14.28 -0.60 -13.43
C GLU A 191 13.10 -0.48 -12.48
N TYR A 192 12.05 -1.26 -12.72
CA TYR A 192 10.81 -1.24 -11.94
C TYR A 192 10.17 -2.63 -11.85
N PRO A 193 9.41 -2.93 -10.79
CA PRO A 193 8.72 -4.20 -10.68
C PRO A 193 7.48 -4.23 -11.59
N ARG A 194 7.14 -5.37 -12.17
CA ARG A 194 5.85 -5.61 -12.82
C ARG A 194 5.48 -7.06 -12.60
N GLN A 195 4.30 -7.29 -12.01
CA GLN A 195 3.85 -8.65 -11.63
C GLN A 195 4.90 -9.40 -10.79
N GLY A 196 5.52 -8.71 -9.84
CA GLY A 196 6.48 -9.26 -8.90
C GLY A 196 7.88 -9.47 -9.46
N VAL A 197 8.09 -9.29 -10.77
CA VAL A 197 9.38 -9.46 -11.46
C VAL A 197 10.01 -8.10 -11.74
N LEU A 198 11.34 -7.99 -11.65
CA LEU A 198 12.08 -6.79 -12.04
C LEU A 198 12.17 -6.67 -13.57
N TYR A 199 11.59 -5.62 -14.12
CA TYR A 199 11.75 -5.24 -15.53
C TYR A 199 12.80 -4.16 -15.67
N ARG A 200 13.40 -4.13 -16.86
CA ARG A 200 14.45 -3.20 -17.24
C ARG A 200 14.16 -2.70 -18.64
N ASP A 201 13.55 -1.55 -18.73
CA ASP A 201 13.26 -0.91 -20.02
C ASP A 201 14.38 0.06 -20.37
N SER A 202 14.71 0.14 -21.65
CA SER A 202 15.74 1.03 -22.17
C SER A 202 15.15 1.98 -23.20
N TYR A 203 15.61 3.22 -23.21
CA TYR A 203 15.16 4.29 -24.08
C TYR A 203 16.37 5.08 -24.59
N THR A 204 16.42 5.32 -25.90
CA THR A 204 17.37 6.26 -26.50
C THR A 204 16.71 7.65 -26.49
N PRO A 205 17.32 8.66 -25.86
CA PRO A 205 16.73 10.00 -25.74
C PRO A 205 16.44 10.63 -27.11
N ALA A 206 15.45 11.51 -27.14
CA ALA A 206 15.20 12.38 -28.28
C ALA A 206 16.30 13.46 -28.40
N THR A 207 16.35 14.17 -29.54
CA THR A 207 17.32 15.25 -29.83
C THR A 207 17.34 16.39 -28.81
N ASN A 208 16.25 16.59 -28.08
CA ASN A 208 16.18 17.57 -26.98
C ASN A 208 16.57 16.97 -25.62
N GLY A 209 17.16 15.77 -25.59
CA GLY A 209 17.52 15.04 -24.37
C GLY A 209 16.36 14.42 -23.62
N MET A 210 15.12 14.49 -24.16
CA MET A 210 13.94 13.99 -23.46
C MET A 210 13.84 12.47 -23.51
N PHE A 211 13.31 11.88 -22.44
CA PHE A 211 12.94 10.46 -22.38
C PHE A 211 11.57 10.28 -21.73
N GLU A 212 10.90 9.18 -22.05
CA GLU A 212 9.60 8.84 -21.48
C GLU A 212 9.45 7.31 -21.34
N PHE A 213 9.02 6.86 -20.17
CA PHE A 213 8.58 5.49 -19.89
C PHE A 213 7.11 5.51 -19.48
N ARG A 214 6.32 4.58 -20.03
CA ARG A 214 4.90 4.40 -19.72
C ARG A 214 4.68 3.07 -19.02
N ASP A 215 3.48 2.89 -18.47
CA ASP A 215 3.08 1.66 -17.77
C ASP A 215 4.01 1.30 -16.61
N VAL A 216 4.43 2.35 -15.89
CA VAL A 216 5.28 2.24 -14.70
C VAL A 216 4.40 2.25 -13.45
N PRO A 217 4.49 1.24 -12.57
CA PRO A 217 3.74 1.25 -11.32
C PRO A 217 4.29 2.30 -10.35
N GLN A 218 3.43 2.74 -9.44
CA GLN A 218 3.84 3.58 -8.31
C GLN A 218 4.97 2.89 -7.52
N GLY A 219 5.80 3.67 -6.83
CA GLY A 219 6.92 3.13 -6.07
C GLY A 219 8.20 3.92 -6.23
N VAL A 220 9.23 3.47 -5.53
CA VAL A 220 10.60 3.99 -5.69
C VAL A 220 11.33 3.10 -6.70
N GLN A 221 11.59 3.65 -7.87
CA GLN A 221 12.22 2.98 -9.01
C GLN A 221 13.65 3.46 -9.22
N THR A 222 14.45 2.69 -9.97
CA THR A 222 15.84 3.05 -10.25
C THR A 222 15.96 3.50 -11.70
N LEU A 223 16.35 4.76 -11.89
CA LEU A 223 16.70 5.32 -13.20
C LEU A 223 18.21 5.31 -13.36
N ARG A 224 18.70 4.77 -14.47
CA ARG A 224 20.12 4.78 -14.85
C ARG A 224 20.26 5.47 -16.19
N VAL A 225 21.19 6.39 -16.29
CA VAL A 225 21.59 6.98 -17.57
C VAL A 225 23.03 6.56 -17.82
N MET A 226 23.25 5.87 -18.92
CA MET A 226 24.53 5.32 -19.34
C MET A 226 25.00 6.03 -20.59
N VAL A 227 26.27 6.45 -20.60
CA VAL A 227 26.92 7.03 -21.78
C VAL A 227 28.16 6.22 -22.13
N TRP A 228 28.16 5.67 -23.34
CA TRP A 228 29.23 4.82 -23.85
C TRP A 228 30.31 5.63 -24.57
N HIS A 229 31.55 5.43 -24.17
CA HIS A 229 32.74 5.99 -24.80
C HIS A 229 33.43 4.91 -25.62
N TYR A 230 33.56 5.13 -26.93
CA TYR A 230 34.18 4.18 -27.85
C TYR A 230 35.71 4.29 -27.93
N TYR A 231 36.31 5.34 -27.35
CA TYR A 231 37.74 5.62 -27.41
C TYR A 231 38.31 5.98 -26.03
N PRO A 232 39.46 5.42 -25.59
CA PRO A 232 40.24 4.29 -26.12
C PRO A 232 39.79 2.93 -25.52
N PRO A 233 40.15 1.78 -26.12
CA PRO A 233 39.76 0.45 -25.59
C PRO A 233 40.37 0.18 -24.20
N PRO A 234 39.63 -0.45 -23.26
CA PRO A 234 38.25 -0.93 -23.40
C PRO A 234 37.19 0.19 -23.35
N PRO A 235 36.01 0.01 -23.99
CA PRO A 235 34.94 0.99 -23.93
C PRO A 235 34.58 1.32 -22.48
N ARG A 236 34.53 2.61 -22.16
CA ARG A 236 34.14 3.12 -20.85
C ARG A 236 32.66 3.49 -20.86
N CYS A 237 31.96 3.18 -19.78
CA CYS A 237 30.57 3.56 -19.59
C CYS A 237 30.46 4.44 -18.35
N ASP A 238 30.05 5.69 -18.54
CA ASP A 238 29.72 6.58 -17.43
C ASP A 238 28.25 6.38 -17.09
N THR A 239 27.98 6.03 -15.83
CA THR A 239 26.62 5.74 -15.36
C THR A 239 26.23 6.67 -14.24
N VAL A 240 25.12 7.39 -14.42
CA VAL A 240 24.43 8.10 -13.33
C VAL A 240 23.22 7.29 -12.92
N THR A 241 23.13 6.95 -11.64
CA THR A 241 22.01 6.21 -11.06
C THR A 241 21.24 7.11 -10.10
N ARG A 242 19.91 7.13 -10.21
CA ARG A 242 19.03 7.94 -9.38
C ARG A 242 17.81 7.12 -8.95
N ALA A 243 17.40 7.28 -7.68
CA ALA A 243 16.10 6.80 -7.24
C ALA A 243 15.01 7.80 -7.67
N VAL A 244 13.96 7.30 -8.29
CA VAL A 244 12.84 8.08 -8.81
C VAL A 244 11.57 7.61 -8.11
N THR A 245 10.87 8.55 -7.49
CA THR A 245 9.61 8.27 -6.81
C THR A 245 8.45 8.50 -7.77
N VAL A 246 7.77 7.42 -8.12
CA VAL A 246 6.60 7.41 -9.00
C VAL A 246 5.36 7.46 -8.13
N PHE A 247 4.67 8.60 -8.14
CA PHE A 247 3.42 8.76 -7.40
C PHE A 247 2.25 8.18 -8.19
N PRO A 248 1.23 7.64 -7.51
CA PRO A 248 0.04 7.19 -8.21
C PRO A 248 -0.67 8.37 -8.89
N ARG A 249 -1.28 8.13 -10.06
CA ARG A 249 -1.96 9.11 -10.92
C ARG A 249 -1.07 10.19 -11.55
N VAL A 250 0.00 10.61 -10.86
CA VAL A 250 0.88 11.71 -11.28
C VAL A 250 2.11 11.19 -12.01
N GLY A 251 2.64 10.05 -11.59
CA GLY A 251 3.92 9.52 -12.06
C GLY A 251 5.13 10.27 -11.52
N ALA A 252 6.22 10.29 -12.29
CA ALA A 252 7.41 11.06 -12.01
C ALA A 252 7.78 11.90 -13.23
N ARG A 253 7.45 13.18 -13.19
CA ARG A 253 7.48 14.08 -14.35
C ARG A 253 8.66 15.05 -14.29
N GLY A 254 9.19 15.43 -15.45
CA GLY A 254 10.17 16.52 -15.55
C GLY A 254 11.49 16.27 -14.80
N ILE A 255 11.96 15.02 -14.75
CA ILE A 255 13.20 14.67 -14.07
C ILE A 255 14.39 15.19 -14.88
N GLU A 256 15.16 16.13 -14.34
CA GLU A 256 16.45 16.50 -14.92
C GLU A 256 17.54 15.53 -14.43
N VAL A 257 18.23 14.87 -15.35
CA VAL A 257 19.42 14.06 -15.06
C VAL A 257 20.64 14.74 -15.65
N ARG A 258 21.52 15.21 -14.75
CA ARG A 258 22.78 15.84 -15.11
C ARG A 258 23.91 14.81 -15.12
N LEU A 259 24.60 14.73 -16.24
CA LEU A 259 25.77 13.87 -16.42
C LEU A 259 27.05 14.67 -16.19
N ASN A 260 28.05 14.03 -15.58
CA ASN A 260 29.36 14.64 -15.36
C ASN A 260 30.27 14.51 -16.59
N VAL A 261 29.73 14.94 -17.73
CA VAL A 261 30.37 14.88 -19.04
C VAL A 261 30.18 16.22 -19.74
N ASP A 262 30.95 16.49 -20.79
CA ASP A 262 30.78 17.66 -21.67
C ASP A 262 30.59 17.15 -23.09
N TRP A 263 29.46 17.46 -23.71
CA TRP A 263 29.15 16.98 -25.06
C TRP A 263 30.19 17.40 -26.09
N ASN A 264 30.89 18.52 -25.89
CA ASN A 264 31.88 19.02 -26.84
C ASN A 264 33.21 18.24 -26.79
N ASN A 265 33.43 17.47 -25.72
CA ASN A 265 34.67 16.74 -25.48
C ASN A 265 34.52 15.21 -25.70
N MET A 266 33.41 14.77 -26.29
CA MET A 266 33.01 13.36 -26.46
C MET A 266 32.98 12.88 -27.92
#